data_AF-X6I1Q4-F1
#
_entry.id   AF-X6I1Q4-F1
#
_cell.length_a   1.000
_cell.length_b   1.000
_cell.length_c   1.000
_cell.angle_alpha   90.00
_cell.angle_beta   90.00
_cell.angle_gamma   90.00
#
_symmetry.space_group_name_H-M   'P 1'
#
loop_
_entity.id
_entity.type
_entity.pdbx_description
1 polymer ?
#
loop_
_entity_poly.entity_id
_entity_poly.type
_entity_poly.pdbx_seq_one_letter_code
_entity_poly.pdbx_strand_id
1 'polypeptide(L)' 'MSEHAIEFLRGWIGEKVHCQHSPVKIEKQAETLAKECAAKAAEVGIPLEDIQEEVGDIQELIASRLEEAAEADQSNAAKP' A
#
# COMPACT_ATOMS: atom_id res chain seq x y z
N MET A 1 0.67 9.20 18.44
CA MET A 1 -0.08 9.96 17.42
C MET A 1 0.91 10.69 16.55
N SER A 2 1.48 9.98 15.59
CA SER A 2 2.30 10.56 14.53
C SER A 2 1.45 10.60 13.27
N GLU A 3 0.61 11.64 13.13
CA GLU A 3 -0.26 11.83 11.95
C GLU A 3 0.50 11.75 10.61
N HIS A 4 1.80 12.05 10.63
CA HIS A 4 2.70 11.92 9.48
C HIS A 4 2.83 10.49 8.94
N ALA A 5 2.80 9.47 9.79
CA ALA A 5 2.94 8.07 9.38
C ALA A 5 1.73 7.64 8.51
N ILE A 6 0.52 7.93 8.96
CA ILE A 6 -0.72 7.60 8.26
C ILE A 6 -0.86 8.41 6.97
N GLU A 7 -0.58 9.73 7.01
CA GLU A 7 -0.63 10.59 5.82
C GLU A 7 0.36 10.15 4.75
N PHE A 8 1.61 9.87 5.14
CA PHE A 8 2.64 9.33 4.23
C PHE A 8 2.17 8.02 3.60
N LEU A 9 1.68 7.08 4.42
CA LEU A 9 1.28 5.76 3.94
C LEU A 9 0.10 5.84 2.96
N ARG A 10 -0.92 6.64 3.27
CA ARG A 10 -2.09 6.85 2.39
C ARG A 10 -1.66 7.43 1.04
N GLY A 11 -0.76 8.40 1.05
CA GLY A 11 -0.18 8.96 -0.19
C GLY A 11 0.63 7.93 -0.96
N TRP A 12 1.52 7.21 -0.29
CA TRP A 12 2.41 6.21 -0.88
C TRP A 12 1.63 5.07 -1.54
N ILE A 13 0.66 4.51 -0.81
CA ILE A 13 -0.20 3.43 -1.29
C ILE A 13 -1.05 3.93 -2.44
N GLY A 14 -1.69 5.10 -2.31
CA GLY A 14 -2.49 5.68 -3.39
C GLY A 14 -1.69 5.91 -4.68
N GLU A 15 -0.39 6.21 -4.58
CA GLU A 15 0.49 6.37 -5.74
C GLU A 15 0.94 5.02 -6.32
N LYS A 16 1.36 4.08 -5.48
CA LYS A 16 1.96 2.81 -5.92
C LYS A 16 0.94 1.75 -6.32
N VAL A 17 -0.24 1.71 -5.70
CA VAL A 17 -1.29 0.70 -5.94
C VAL A 17 -1.99 0.88 -7.30
N HIS A 18 -1.90 2.06 -7.92
CA HIS A 18 -2.51 2.30 -9.24
C HIS A 18 -1.83 1.55 -10.41
N CYS A 19 -0.63 0.99 -10.25
CA CYS A 19 0.20 0.61 -11.41
C CYS A 19 0.23 -0.87 -11.81
N GLN A 20 -0.40 -1.80 -11.09
CA GLN A 20 -0.22 -3.23 -11.41
C GLN A 20 -1.54 -4.02 -11.37
N HIS A 21 -2.14 -4.14 -12.55
CA HIS A 21 -3.42 -4.79 -12.86
C HIS A 21 -3.33 -6.33 -12.89
N SER A 22 -2.54 -6.95 -12.02
CA SER A 22 -2.35 -8.40 -12.03
C SER A 22 -2.69 -9.02 -10.68
N PRO A 23 -3.96 -9.45 -10.47
CA PRO A 23 -4.41 -10.03 -9.21
C PRO A 23 -3.60 -11.28 -8.78
N VAL A 24 -2.97 -11.97 -9.74
CA VAL A 24 -2.17 -13.18 -9.51
C VAL A 24 -0.91 -12.95 -8.64
N LYS A 25 -0.47 -11.70 -8.43
CA LYS A 25 0.81 -11.42 -7.73
C LYS A 25 0.68 -10.41 -6.59
N ILE A 26 -0.52 -10.21 -6.05
CA ILE A 26 -0.76 -9.21 -5.01
C ILE A 26 0.12 -9.44 -3.78
N GLU A 27 0.22 -10.67 -3.27
CA GLU A 27 1.08 -10.95 -2.10
C GLU A 27 2.56 -10.55 -2.34
N LYS A 28 3.13 -10.92 -3.49
CA LYS A 28 4.52 -10.56 -3.83
C LYS A 28 4.72 -9.07 -4.02
N GLN A 29 3.73 -8.40 -4.59
CA GLN A 29 3.74 -6.94 -4.73
C GLN A 29 3.65 -6.27 -3.38
N ALA A 30 2.73 -6.71 -2.52
CA ALA A 30 2.56 -6.18 -1.19
C ALA A 30 3.85 -6.29 -0.38
N GLU A 31 4.54 -7.43 -0.42
CA GLU A 31 5.84 -7.61 0.23
C GLU A 31 6.88 -6.60 -0.28
N THR A 32 6.97 -6.44 -1.61
CA THR A 32 7.93 -5.52 -2.24
C THR A 32 7.64 -4.06 -1.89
N LEU A 33 6.37 -3.67 -2.00
CA LEU A 33 5.90 -2.32 -1.72
C LEU A 33 5.99 -1.98 -0.23
N ALA A 34 5.77 -2.95 0.68
CA ALA A 34 5.95 -2.75 2.11
C ALA A 34 7.41 -2.44 2.44
N LYS A 35 8.36 -3.17 1.84
CA LYS A 35 9.80 -2.89 2.00
C LYS A 35 10.18 -1.52 1.44
N GLU A 36 9.69 -1.16 0.26
CA GLU A 36 9.91 0.18 -0.31
C GLU A 36 9.29 1.28 0.56
N CYS A 37 8.07 1.07 1.06
CA CYS A 37 7.35 1.99 1.92
C CYS A 37 8.13 2.24 3.21
N ALA A 38 8.62 1.17 3.86
CA ALA A 38 9.44 1.25 5.06
C ALA A 38 10.74 2.02 4.81
N ALA A 39 11.41 1.75 3.68
CA ALA A 39 12.64 2.47 3.32
C ALA A 39 12.37 3.96 3.09
N LYS A 40 11.34 4.30 2.33
CA LYS A 40 10.95 5.69 2.03
C LYS A 40 10.46 6.44 3.27
N ALA A 41 9.73 5.78 4.14
CA ALA A 41 9.35 6.30 5.44
C ALA A 41 10.58 6.68 6.26
N ALA A 42 11.57 5.77 6.34
CA ALA A 42 12.81 6.03 7.05
C ALA A 42 13.60 7.20 6.45
N GLU A 43 13.59 7.37 5.11
CA GLU A 43 14.22 8.53 4.43
C GLU A 43 13.62 9.87 4.85
N VAL A 44 12.31 9.92 5.17
CA VAL A 44 11.62 11.13 5.64
C VAL A 44 11.58 11.24 7.17
N GLY A 45 12.24 10.32 7.88
CA GLY A 45 12.34 10.32 9.34
C GLY A 45 11.19 9.62 10.07
N ILE A 46 10.41 8.77 9.38
CA ILE A 46 9.33 7.97 9.96
C ILE A 46 9.86 6.54 10.17
N PRO A 47 10.03 6.08 11.43
CA PRO A 47 10.45 4.71 11.71
C PRO A 47 9.40 3.70 11.29
N LEU A 48 9.84 2.50 10.87
CA LEU A 48 8.94 1.39 10.59
C LEU A 48 8.07 1.03 11.80
N GLU A 49 8.65 1.07 13.01
CA GLU A 49 7.94 0.79 14.26
C GLU A 49 6.76 1.73 14.46
N ASP A 50 6.94 3.03 14.18
CA ASP A 50 5.92 4.08 14.33
C ASP A 50 4.77 3.86 13.35
N ILE A 51 5.09 3.42 12.12
CA ILE A 51 4.08 3.06 11.13
C ILE A 51 3.33 1.80 11.58
N GLN A 52 4.05 0.76 11.97
CA GLN A 52 3.44 -0.51 12.37
C GLN A 52 2.60 -0.39 13.65
N GLU A 53 2.92 0.55 14.54
CA GLU A 53 2.10 0.85 15.72
C GLU A 53 0.74 1.45 15.33
N GLU A 54 0.69 2.26 14.27
CA GLU A 54 -0.52 2.98 13.84
C GLU A 54 -1.36 2.18 12.82
N VAL A 55 -0.74 1.50 11.86
CA VAL A 55 -1.43 0.78 10.78
C VAL A 55 -1.34 -0.74 10.87
N GLY A 56 -0.56 -1.28 11.79
CA GLY A 56 -0.31 -2.71 11.90
C GLY A 56 0.64 -3.21 10.81
N ASP A 57 0.36 -4.38 10.26
CA ASP A 57 1.17 -4.95 9.19
C ASP A 57 0.95 -4.19 7.87
N ILE A 58 1.99 -3.46 7.44
CA ILE A 58 1.95 -2.64 6.23
C ILE A 58 1.74 -3.52 4.99
N GLN A 59 2.26 -4.75 4.98
CA GLN A 59 2.08 -5.66 3.86
C GLN A 59 0.62 -6.10 3.76
N GLU A 60 -0.05 -6.47 4.86
CA GLU A 60 -1.49 -6.77 4.85
C GLU A 60 -2.31 -5.59 4.33
N LEU A 61 -2.00 -4.38 4.80
CA LEU A 61 -2.72 -3.19 4.39
C LEU A 61 -2.53 -2.90 2.88
N ILE A 62 -1.31 -3.05 2.36
CA ILE A 62 -1.04 -2.90 0.92
C ILE A 62 -1.71 -4.01 0.10
N ALA A 63 -1.72 -5.25 0.59
CA ALA A 63 -2.37 -6.37 -0.08
C ALA A 63 -3.87 -6.11 -0.24
N SER A 64 -4.56 -5.72 0.84
CA SER A 64 -5.98 -5.34 0.78
C SER A 64 -6.24 -4.24 -0.24
N ARG A 65 -5.38 -3.21 -0.27
CA ARG A 65 -5.52 -2.08 -1.21
C ARG A 65 -5.31 -2.47 -2.67
N LEU A 66 -4.36 -3.36 -2.92
CA LEU A 66 -4.12 -3.94 -4.24
C LEU A 66 -5.28 -4.82 -4.69
N GLU A 67 -5.88 -5.60 -3.78
CA GLU A 67 -7.09 -6.39 -4.06
C GLU A 67 -8.25 -5.46 -4.44
N GLU A 68 -8.53 -4.44 -3.62
CA GLU A 68 -9.58 -3.45 -3.90
C GLU A 68 -9.37 -2.77 -5.27
N ALA A 69 -8.14 -2.36 -5.59
CA ALA A 69 -7.83 -1.72 -6.86
C ALA A 69 -7.97 -2.67 -8.06
N ALA A 70 -7.52 -3.93 -7.91
CA ALA A 70 -7.66 -4.95 -8.93
C ALA A 70 -9.13 -5.34 -9.18
N GLU A 71 -9.97 -5.34 -8.16
CA GLU A 71 -11.42 -5.55 -8.27
C GLU A 71 -12.13 -4.34 -8.91
N ALA A 72 -11.78 -3.11 -8.50
CA ALA A 72 -12.36 -1.88 -9.04
C ALA A 72 -12.11 -1.71 -10.55
N ASP A 73 -10.92 -2.06 -11.03
CA ASP A 73 -10.57 -2.02 -12.46
C ASP A 73 -11.40 -3.03 -13.27
N GLN A 74 -11.56 -4.25 -12.76
CA GLN A 74 -12.38 -5.28 -13.41
C GLN A 74 -13.87 -4.90 -13.44
N SER A 75 -14.37 -4.23 -12.40
CA SER A 75 -15.76 -3.77 -12.34
C SER A 75 -16.05 -2.62 -13.32
N ASN A 76 -15.06 -1.76 -13.60
CA ASN A 76 -15.19 -0.66 -14.54
C ASN A 76 -15.07 -1.10 -16.03
N ALA A 77 -14.38 -2.22 -16.30
CA ALA A 77 -14.32 -2.82 -17.63
C ALA A 77 -15.59 -3.60 -18.04
N ALA A 78 -16.50 -3.85 -17.09
CA ALA A 78 -17.75 -4.57 -17.29
C ALA A 78 -18.97 -3.63 -17.29
N LYS A 79 -18.99 -2.63 -18.19
CA LYS A 79 -20.22 -1.91 -18.52
C LYS A 79 -20.34 -1.70 -20.04
N PRO A 80 -21.32 -2.31 -20.73
CA PRO A 80 -21.63 -2.01 -22.13
C PRO A 80 -22.23 -0.61 -22.31
#